data_AF-A0A251XES3-F1
#
_entry.id   AF-A0A251XES3-F1
#
_cell.length_a   1.000
_cell.length_b   1.000
_cell.length_c   1.000
_cell.angle_alpha   90.00
_cell.angle_beta   90.00
_cell.angle_gamma   90.00
#
_symmetry.space_group_name_H-M   'P 1'
#
loop_
_entity.id
_entity.type
_entity.pdbx_description
1 polymer ?
#
loop_
_entity_poly.entity_id
_entity_poly.type
_entity_poly.pdbx_seq_one_letter_code
_entity_poly.pdbx_strand_id
1 'polypeptide(L)'
;MENERLPQAADPTRHLKLGRGSLSDVEWLVQVIQLQHAHAHPALRTPTTLGALDAAVDSRLVAEDDAARLRDAWLLASRVRSAMTLWTNRTADVLPAERAALDAIARLLEYPPGSASVLEEEYLGVTRRARAVFERLFYGIDEQLDPRGA
;
A
#
# COMPACT_ATOMS: atom_id res chain seq x y z
N MET A 1 -4.56 -0.19 -24.76
CA MET A 1 -5.48 -0.69 -23.72
C MET A 1 -4.59 -1.16 -22.58
N GLU A 2 -4.47 -0.35 -21.51
CA GLU A 2 -3.70 -0.77 -20.34
C GLU A 2 -4.47 -1.87 -19.61
N ASN A 3 -3.92 -3.08 -19.62
CA ASN A 3 -4.46 -4.26 -18.94
C ASN A 3 -3.91 -4.34 -17.51
N GLU A 4 -4.08 -3.28 -16.72
CA GLU A 4 -3.79 -3.35 -15.29
C GLU A 4 -4.99 -3.95 -14.55
N ARG A 5 -4.98 -5.27 -14.45
CA ARG A 5 -5.95 -6.05 -13.68
C ARG A 5 -5.20 -7.09 -12.87
N LEU A 6 -5.68 -7.34 -11.66
CA LEU A 6 -5.23 -8.48 -10.87
C LEU A 6 -5.39 -9.76 -11.71
N PRO A 7 -4.32 -10.56 -11.91
CA PRO A 7 -4.45 -11.86 -12.55
C PRO A 7 -5.42 -12.73 -11.77
N GLN A 8 -6.30 -13.47 -12.47
CA GLN A 8 -7.37 -14.24 -11.83
C GLN A 8 -6.86 -15.31 -10.82
N ALA A 9 -5.63 -15.79 -11.00
CA ALA A 9 -5.00 -16.77 -10.12
C ALA A 9 -4.09 -16.16 -9.03
N ALA A 10 -3.92 -14.84 -9.01
CA ALA A 10 -3.07 -14.18 -8.01
C ALA A 10 -3.84 -13.99 -6.70
N ASP A 11 -3.20 -14.32 -5.58
CA ASP A 11 -3.72 -13.98 -4.25
C ASP A 11 -3.69 -12.44 -4.06
N PRO A 12 -4.85 -11.77 -3.94
CA PRO A 12 -4.92 -10.32 -3.81
C PRO A 12 -4.23 -9.79 -2.55
N THR A 13 -4.11 -10.60 -1.50
CA THR A 13 -3.45 -10.20 -0.25
C THR A 13 -1.94 -10.10 -0.41
N ARG A 14 -1.37 -10.81 -1.40
CA ARG A 14 0.06 -10.85 -1.70
C ARG A 14 0.47 -9.93 -2.85
N HIS A 15 -0.48 -9.29 -3.52
CA HIS A 15 -0.18 -8.46 -4.69
C HIS A 15 0.29 -7.05 -4.28
N LEU A 16 1.54 -6.72 -4.62
CA LEU A 16 2.26 -5.51 -4.20
C LEU A 16 1.73 -4.22 -4.82
N LYS A 17 1.19 -4.30 -6.05
CA LYS A 17 0.65 -3.12 -6.76
C LYS A 17 -0.87 -3.01 -6.64
N LEU A 18 -1.58 -3.98 -7.22
CA LEU A 18 -3.04 -4.02 -7.33
C LEU A 18 -3.74 -4.74 -6.15
N GLY A 19 -3.00 -5.15 -5.13
CA GLY A 19 -3.58 -5.86 -3.98
C GLY A 19 -4.26 -4.93 -3.00
N ARG A 20 -5.01 -5.51 -2.07
CA ARG A 20 -5.78 -4.73 -1.08
C ARG A 20 -4.82 -4.00 -0.15
N GLY A 21 -4.96 -2.68 -0.05
CA GLY A 21 -4.16 -1.82 0.80
C GLY A 21 -2.69 -1.72 0.40
N SER A 22 -2.34 -2.09 -0.84
CA SER A 22 -0.99 -1.91 -1.39
C SER A 22 -0.92 -0.65 -2.29
N LEU A 23 0.03 -0.59 -3.23
CA LEU A 23 0.41 0.68 -3.88
C LEU A 23 -0.78 1.41 -4.53
N SER A 24 -1.61 0.70 -5.28
CA SER A 24 -2.71 1.33 -6.03
C SER A 24 -3.80 1.88 -5.12
N ASP A 25 -4.12 1.22 -4.01
CA ASP A 25 -5.08 1.77 -3.03
C ASP A 25 -4.57 3.10 -2.46
N VAL A 26 -3.30 3.16 -2.04
CA VAL A 26 -2.70 4.39 -1.50
C VAL A 26 -2.67 5.50 -2.56
N GLU A 27 -2.21 5.18 -3.77
CA GLU A 27 -2.13 6.13 -4.88
C GLU A 27 -3.50 6.70 -5.24
N TRP A 28 -4.51 5.85 -5.40
CA TRP A 28 -5.83 6.29 -5.83
C TRP A 28 -6.54 7.12 -4.77
N LEU A 29 -6.41 6.75 -3.50
CA LEU A 29 -6.97 7.56 -2.41
C LEU A 29 -6.38 8.97 -2.43
N VAL A 30 -5.04 9.08 -2.51
CA VAL A 30 -4.36 10.36 -2.58
C VAL A 30 -4.79 11.15 -3.82
N GLN A 31 -4.88 10.51 -4.98
CA GLN A 31 -5.31 11.16 -6.23
C GLN A 31 -6.76 11.66 -6.15
N VAL A 32 -7.67 10.93 -5.52
CA VAL A 32 -9.05 11.39 -5.29
C VAL A 32 -9.07 12.61 -4.39
N ILE A 33 -8.29 12.61 -3.30
CA ILE A 33 -8.15 13.79 -2.41
C ILE A 33 -7.62 14.99 -3.21
N GLN A 34 -6.61 14.79 -4.06
CA GLN A 34 -6.10 15.86 -4.93
C GLN A 34 -7.20 16.40 -5.86
N LEU A 35 -7.96 15.53 -6.54
CA LEU A 35 -9.03 15.95 -7.45
C LEU A 35 -10.13 16.73 -6.73
N GLN A 36 -10.47 16.35 -5.50
CA GLN A 36 -11.49 17.03 -4.69
C GLN A 36 -11.01 18.37 -4.12
N HIS A 37 -9.75 18.45 -3.67
CA HIS A 37 -9.31 19.53 -2.77
C HIS A 37 -8.18 20.41 -3.32
N ALA A 38 -7.45 20.00 -4.38
CA ALA A 38 -6.30 20.76 -4.86
C ALA A 38 -6.65 22.14 -5.46
N HIS A 39 -7.92 22.40 -5.76
CA HIS A 39 -8.39 23.73 -6.13
C HIS A 39 -8.23 24.73 -4.98
N ALA A 40 -8.48 24.30 -3.73
CA ALA A 40 -8.39 25.11 -2.51
C ALA A 40 -7.04 24.97 -1.77
N HIS A 41 -6.35 23.83 -1.93
CA HIS A 41 -5.07 23.54 -1.27
C HIS A 41 -3.95 23.35 -2.31
N PRO A 42 -3.21 24.41 -2.70
CA PRO A 42 -2.20 24.33 -3.76
C PRO A 42 -1.07 23.32 -3.50
N ALA A 43 -0.75 23.04 -2.23
CA ALA A 43 0.27 22.04 -1.86
C ALA A 43 -0.08 20.62 -2.33
N LEU A 44 -1.37 20.31 -2.54
CA LEU A 44 -1.81 19.04 -3.12
C LEU A 44 -1.45 18.90 -4.61
N ARG A 45 -1.00 19.95 -5.30
CA ARG A 45 -0.67 19.92 -6.74
C ARG A 45 0.74 19.39 -7.00
N THR A 46 1.11 18.30 -6.33
CA THR A 46 2.38 17.60 -6.49
C THR A 46 2.18 16.27 -7.22
N PRO A 47 3.11 15.83 -8.08
CA PRO A 47 3.03 14.52 -8.72
C PRO A 47 3.42 13.36 -7.79
N THR A 48 3.93 13.63 -6.58
CA THR A 48 4.41 12.60 -5.66
C THR A 48 3.29 12.12 -4.74
N THR A 49 3.02 10.80 -4.70
CA THR A 49 1.99 10.22 -3.82
C THR A 49 2.22 10.56 -2.36
N LEU A 50 3.45 10.38 -1.85
CA LEU A 50 3.75 10.70 -0.45
C LEU A 50 3.74 12.20 -0.16
N GLY A 51 4.17 13.05 -1.10
CA GLY A 51 4.11 14.50 -0.90
C GLY A 51 2.67 15.03 -0.90
N ALA A 52 1.80 14.44 -1.72
CA ALA A 52 0.37 14.76 -1.69
C ALA A 52 -0.30 14.23 -0.41
N LEU A 53 0.12 13.07 0.10
CA LEU A 53 -0.33 12.56 1.41
C LEU A 53 0.11 13.48 2.56
N ASP A 54 1.35 13.97 2.55
CA ASP A 54 1.84 14.96 3.52
C ASP A 54 1.00 16.25 3.47
N ALA A 55 0.79 16.79 2.27
CA ALA A 55 -0.04 17.98 2.08
C ALA A 55 -1.51 17.78 2.50
N ALA A 56 -2.03 16.56 2.38
CA ALA A 56 -3.37 16.21 2.86
C ALA A 56 -3.45 16.21 4.39
N VAL A 57 -2.40 15.76 5.09
CA VAL A 57 -2.30 15.85 6.56
C VAL A 57 -2.19 17.31 7.00
N ASP A 58 -1.31 18.10 6.38
CA ASP A 58 -1.13 19.53 6.69
C ASP A 58 -2.43 20.33 6.51
N SER A 59 -3.25 19.92 5.52
CA SER A 59 -4.56 20.50 5.24
C SER A 59 -5.69 19.92 6.10
N ARG A 60 -5.38 19.00 7.02
CA ARG A 60 -6.33 18.27 7.88
C ARG A 60 -7.41 17.48 7.12
N LEU A 61 -7.11 17.08 5.88
CA LEU A 61 -7.98 16.23 5.05
C LEU A 61 -7.80 14.75 5.40
N VAL A 62 -6.64 14.39 5.96
CA VAL A 62 -6.31 13.03 6.42
C VAL A 62 -5.71 13.13 7.82
N ALA A 63 -6.11 12.24 8.73
CA ALA A 63 -5.52 12.16 10.05
C ALA A 63 -4.06 11.66 9.98
N GLU A 64 -3.20 12.12 10.88
CA GLU A 64 -1.77 11.75 10.90
C GLU A 64 -1.57 10.23 11.03
N ASP A 65 -2.32 9.57 11.93
CA ASP A 65 -2.27 8.12 12.13
C ASP A 65 -2.70 7.32 10.88
N ASP A 66 -3.67 7.84 10.12
CA ASP A 66 -4.13 7.22 8.89
C ASP A 66 -3.09 7.35 7.79
N ALA A 67 -2.50 8.56 7.65
CA ALA A 67 -1.41 8.79 6.72
C ALA A 67 -0.18 7.96 7.06
N ALA A 68 0.13 7.75 8.35
CA ALA A 68 1.22 6.86 8.76
C ALA A 68 1.01 5.43 8.25
N ARG A 69 -0.20 4.87 8.43
CA ARG A 69 -0.55 3.52 7.94
C ARG A 69 -0.44 3.39 6.42
N LEU A 70 -0.92 4.40 5.68
CA LEU A 70 -0.82 4.45 4.21
C LEU A 70 0.64 4.55 3.74
N ARG A 71 1.44 5.39 4.41
CA ARG A 71 2.86 5.57 4.12
C ARG A 71 3.66 4.29 4.37
N ASP A 72 3.40 3.59 5.48
CA ASP A 72 4.06 2.31 5.78
C ASP A 72 3.80 1.27 4.69
N ALA A 73 2.54 1.13 4.26
CA ALA A 73 2.18 0.22 3.19
C ALA A 73 2.83 0.61 1.85
N TRP A 74 2.82 1.90 1.49
CA TRP A 74 3.45 2.40 0.27
C TRP A 74 4.95 2.13 0.24
N LEU A 75 5.65 2.46 1.33
CA LEU A 75 7.10 2.30 1.45
C LEU A 75 7.48 0.81 1.45
N LEU A 76 6.82 -0.03 2.25
CA LEU A 76 7.16 -1.44 2.32
C LEU A 76 6.87 -2.14 0.99
N ALA A 77 5.69 -1.92 0.38
CA ALA A 77 5.36 -2.53 -0.91
C ALA A 77 6.34 -2.09 -2.01
N SER A 78 6.72 -0.80 -2.06
CA SER A 78 7.71 -0.29 -3.00
C SER A 78 9.07 -0.94 -2.78
N ARG A 79 9.54 -1.02 -1.54
CA ARG A 79 10.82 -1.64 -1.18
C ARG A 79 10.86 -3.13 -1.53
N VAL A 80 9.81 -3.89 -1.17
CA VAL A 80 9.68 -5.31 -1.50
C VAL A 80 9.74 -5.52 -3.01
N ARG A 81 8.99 -4.73 -3.78
CA ARG A 81 8.98 -4.80 -5.24
C ARG A 81 10.36 -4.50 -5.84
N SER A 82 11.06 -3.49 -5.35
CA SER A 82 12.44 -3.18 -5.75
C SER A 82 13.40 -4.33 -5.41
N ALA A 83 13.33 -4.89 -4.20
CA ALA A 83 14.17 -6.02 -3.79
C ALA A 83 13.90 -7.27 -4.63
N MET A 84 12.64 -7.54 -4.98
CA MET A 84 12.27 -8.62 -5.90
C MET A 84 12.86 -8.44 -7.30
N THR A 85 12.84 -7.21 -7.84
CA THR A 85 13.49 -6.90 -9.12
C THR A 85 14.99 -7.13 -9.04
N LEU A 86 15.65 -6.70 -7.97
CA LEU A 86 17.09 -6.92 -7.78
C LEU A 86 17.44 -8.42 -7.66
N TRP A 87 16.62 -9.20 -6.95
CA TRP A 87 16.84 -10.63 -6.76
C TRP A 87 16.62 -11.45 -8.04
N THR A 88 15.57 -11.13 -8.81
CA THR A 88 15.12 -11.97 -9.93
C THR A 88 15.44 -11.40 -11.31
N ASN A 89 16.00 -10.18 -11.37
CA ASN A 89 16.18 -9.39 -12.59
C ASN A 89 14.89 -9.21 -13.42
N ARG A 90 13.73 -9.30 -12.77
CA ARG A 90 12.40 -9.10 -13.37
C ARG A 90 11.49 -8.41 -12.38
N THR A 91 10.69 -7.46 -12.87
CA THR A 91 9.62 -6.87 -12.05
C THR A 91 8.54 -7.91 -11.82
N ALA A 92 8.21 -8.15 -10.55
CA ALA A 92 7.12 -9.01 -10.14
C ALA A 92 6.29 -8.30 -9.07
N ASP A 93 4.97 -8.41 -9.18
CA ASP A 93 4.02 -7.70 -8.34
C ASP A 93 3.33 -8.61 -7.32
N VAL A 94 3.85 -9.82 -7.09
CA VAL A 94 3.28 -10.78 -6.13
C VAL A 94 4.37 -11.23 -5.18
N LEU A 95 4.15 -11.03 -3.88
CA LEU A 95 5.04 -11.51 -2.83
C LEU A 95 5.19 -13.04 -2.94
N PRO A 96 6.42 -13.58 -3.03
CA PRO A 96 6.62 -15.01 -3.23
C PRO A 96 6.13 -15.81 -2.03
N ALA A 97 5.59 -17.01 -2.28
CA ALA A 97 5.22 -17.96 -1.23
C ALA A 97 6.40 -18.85 -0.79
N GLU A 98 7.43 -18.96 -1.63
CA GLU A 98 8.61 -19.77 -1.32
C GLU A 98 9.46 -19.11 -0.24
N ARG A 99 9.69 -19.86 0.85
CA ARG A 99 10.43 -19.38 2.03
C ARG A 99 11.84 -18.88 1.70
N ALA A 100 12.56 -19.58 0.82
CA ALA A 100 13.91 -19.21 0.42
C ALA A 100 13.94 -17.88 -0.36
N ALA A 101 12.96 -17.67 -1.25
CA ALA A 101 12.82 -16.42 -1.99
C ALA A 101 12.46 -15.24 -1.06
N LEU A 102 11.51 -15.45 -0.13
CA LEU A 102 11.17 -14.46 0.89
C LEU A 102 12.37 -14.08 1.76
N ASP A 103 13.21 -15.06 2.15
CA ASP A 103 14.38 -14.80 2.98
C ASP A 103 15.43 -13.98 2.24
N ALA A 104 15.64 -14.27 0.95
CA ALA A 104 16.53 -13.49 0.10
C ALA A 104 16.05 -12.03 -0.02
N ILE A 105 14.74 -11.81 -0.21
CA ILE A 105 14.15 -10.47 -0.25
C ILE A 105 14.30 -9.78 1.10
N ALA A 106 14.00 -10.47 2.20
CA ALA A 106 14.13 -9.91 3.55
C ALA A 106 15.57 -9.44 3.82
N ARG A 107 16.57 -10.23 3.41
CA ARG A 107 17.99 -9.84 3.53
C ARG A 107 18.35 -8.63 2.68
N LEU A 108 17.82 -8.50 1.46
CA LEU A 108 17.99 -7.30 0.63
C LEU A 108 17.33 -6.05 1.25
N LEU A 109 16.32 -6.26 2.09
CA LEU A 109 15.66 -5.22 2.87
C LEU A 109 16.30 -4.97 4.25
N GLU A 110 17.46 -5.56 4.49
CA GLU A 110 18.28 -5.42 5.71
C GLU A 110 17.70 -6.13 6.95
N TYR A 111 16.80 -7.10 6.77
CA TYR A 111 16.35 -7.96 7.85
C TYR A 111 17.43 -9.02 8.17
N PRO A 112 17.49 -9.52 9.43
CA PRO A 112 18.37 -10.63 9.79
C PRO A 112 18.11 -11.89 8.94
N PRO A 113 19.10 -12.77 8.75
CA PRO A 113 18.88 -14.08 8.13
C PRO A 113 17.78 -14.88 8.84
N GLY A 114 16.91 -15.55 8.09
CA GLY A 114 15.78 -16.31 8.62
C GLY A 114 14.46 -15.52 8.77
N SER A 115 14.44 -14.26 8.35
CA SER A 115 13.31 -13.32 8.57
C SER A 115 12.18 -13.40 7.55
N ALA A 116 12.11 -14.46 6.74
CA ALA A 116 11.02 -14.61 5.76
C ALA A 116 9.60 -14.53 6.37
N SER A 117 9.34 -15.16 7.52
CA SER A 117 8.05 -15.01 8.24
C SER A 117 7.81 -13.56 8.67
N VAL A 118 8.84 -12.91 9.20
CA VAL A 118 8.74 -11.54 9.73
C VAL A 118 8.34 -10.58 8.62
N LEU A 119 9.03 -10.65 7.47
CA LEU A 119 8.70 -9.83 6.31
C LEU A 119 7.27 -10.08 5.82
N GLU A 120 6.86 -11.35 5.74
CA GLU A 120 5.53 -11.73 5.28
C GLU A 120 4.42 -11.22 6.22
N GLU A 121 4.59 -11.44 7.53
CA GLU A 121 3.66 -10.96 8.55
C GLU A 121 3.58 -9.43 8.59
N GLU A 122 4.72 -8.75 8.45
CA GLU A 122 4.78 -7.30 8.39
C GLU A 122 4.04 -6.78 7.16
N TYR A 123 4.32 -7.34 5.97
CA TYR A 123 3.65 -6.97 4.71
C TYR A 123 2.14 -7.17 4.78
N LEU A 124 1.68 -8.34 5.23
CA LEU A 124 0.25 -8.63 5.37
C LEU A 124 -0.40 -7.77 6.47
N GLY A 125 0.37 -7.39 7.49
CA GLY A 125 -0.05 -6.50 8.56
C GLY A 125 -0.27 -5.06 8.08
N VAL A 126 0.73 -4.46 7.41
CA VAL A 126 0.65 -3.06 6.96
C VAL A 126 -0.42 -2.87 5.90
N THR A 127 -0.52 -3.79 4.94
CA THR A 127 -1.50 -3.68 3.85
C THR A 127 -2.94 -3.84 4.35
N ARG A 128 -3.18 -4.74 5.32
CA ARG A 128 -4.49 -4.83 5.99
C ARG A 128 -4.88 -3.55 6.72
N ARG A 129 -3.95 -2.91 7.45
CA ARG A 129 -4.21 -1.63 8.13
C ARG A 129 -4.45 -0.49 7.14
N ALA A 130 -3.65 -0.40 6.09
CA ALA A 130 -3.83 0.57 5.02
C ALA A 130 -5.16 0.36 4.27
N ARG A 131 -5.58 -0.89 4.07
CA ARG A 131 -6.88 -1.20 3.46
C ARG A 131 -8.04 -0.69 4.30
N ALA A 132 -8.00 -0.85 5.62
CA ALA A 132 -9.05 -0.33 6.51
C ALA A 132 -9.14 1.21 6.43
N VAL A 133 -8.00 1.91 6.35
CA VAL A 133 -7.97 3.36 6.12
C VAL A 133 -8.54 3.71 4.75
N PHE A 134 -8.12 3.00 3.69
CA PHE A 134 -8.63 3.19 2.34
C PHE A 134 -10.14 3.03 2.28
N GLU A 135 -10.70 1.94 2.81
CA GLU A 135 -12.15 1.68 2.75
C GLU A 135 -12.95 2.78 3.45
N ARG A 136 -12.47 3.27 4.59
CA ARG A 136 -13.10 4.39 5.31
C ARG A 136 -13.02 5.70 4.54
N LEU A 137 -11.83 6.11 4.10
CA LEU A 137 -11.63 7.42 3.47
C LEU A 137 -12.11 7.47 2.01
N PHE A 138 -12.04 6.37 1.28
CA PHE A 138 -12.40 6.31 -0.13
C PHE A 138 -13.90 6.09 -0.35
N TYR A 139 -14.52 5.18 0.42
CA TYR A 139 -15.94 4.85 0.26
C TYR A 139 -16.84 5.47 1.33
N GLY A 140 -16.27 6.11 2.36
CA GLY A 140 -17.04 6.59 3.51
C GLY A 140 -17.60 5.47 4.38
N ILE A 141 -17.00 4.28 4.36
CA ILE A 141 -17.43 3.14 5.19
C ILE A 141 -16.83 3.32 6.59
N ASP A 142 -17.62 3.85 7.51
CA ASP A 142 -17.27 3.83 8.93
C ASP A 142 -17.33 2.39 9.48
N GLU A 143 -16.36 2.02 10.31
CA GLU A 143 -16.31 0.75 11.05
C GLU A 143 -17.55 0.52 11.95
N GLN A 144 -18.37 1.54 12.15
CA GLN A 144 -19.59 1.52 12.95
C GLN A 144 -20.88 1.19 12.15
N LEU A 145 -20.81 1.07 10.83
CA LEU A 145 -21.98 0.78 9.98
C LEU A 145 -21.84 -0.59 9.28
N ASP A 146 -21.60 -1.66 10.05
CA ASP A 146 -21.95 -3.01 9.60
C ASP A 146 -23.33 -3.41 10.16
N PRO A 147 -24.41 -3.38 9.35
CA PRO A 147 -25.73 -3.86 9.77
C PRO A 147 -25.82 -5.39 9.88
N ARG A 148 -24.73 -6.14 9.67
CA ARG A 148 -24.66 -7.61 9.82
C ARG A 148 -23.85 -8.09 11.03
N GLY A 149 -23.49 -7.18 11.94
CA GLY A 149 -22.89 -7.49 13.23
C GLY A 149 -23.88 -7.72 14.36
N ALA A 150 -24.96 -8.47 14.11
CA ALA A 150 -25.92 -8.96 15.11
C ALA A 150 -26.27 -10.43 14.85
#